data_AF-A0A8X6KAK4-F1
#
_entry.id   AF-A0A8X6KAK4-F1
#
_cell.length_a   1.000
_cell.length_b   1.000
_cell.length_c   1.000
_cell.angle_alpha   90.00
_cell.angle_beta   90.00
_cell.angle_gamma   90.00
#
_symmetry.space_group_name_H-M   'P 1'
#
loop_
_entity.id
_entity.type
_entity.pdbx_description
1 polymer ?
#
loop_
_entity_poly.entity_id
_entity_poly.type
_entity_poly.pdbx_seq_one_letter_code
_entity_poly.pdbx_strand_id
1 'polypeptide(L)'
;YSQPYESPASSNLCYCTYSIAKDNEDCSIFVKDNEDCSIYVKDNEDCSIFVKDNEDCSIFVKDNEDGSIFVKDNEDGSIFVKDNEDCSIFVTDNEDCSIFVKGIEDSSIFVKGIEDSSIFMKDDGNRLIFVKGIMKIFC
;
A
#
# COMPACT_ATOMS: atom_id res chain seq x y z
N TYR A 1 2.51 2.99 -23.82
CA TYR A 1 3.64 2.10 -23.46
C TYR A 1 4.60 2.88 -22.58
N SER A 2 4.25 3.00 -21.31
CA SER A 2 5.15 3.53 -20.28
C SER A 2 6.04 2.36 -19.87
N GLN A 3 7.37 2.51 -19.97
CA GLN A 3 8.28 1.46 -19.51
C GLN A 3 8.25 1.40 -17.98
N PRO A 4 8.44 0.21 -17.36
CA PRO A 4 8.65 0.11 -15.92
C PRO A 4 9.84 0.98 -15.53
N TYR A 5 9.66 1.89 -14.58
CA TYR A 5 10.78 2.60 -13.98
C TYR A 5 11.32 1.74 -12.83
N GLU A 6 12.49 1.15 -13.04
CA GLU A 6 13.32 0.61 -11.95
C GLU A 6 14.06 1.80 -11.32
N SER A 7 13.61 2.23 -10.15
CA SER A 7 14.26 3.32 -9.43
C SER A 7 15.59 2.85 -8.83
N PRO A 8 16.72 3.51 -9.12
CA PRO A 8 17.94 3.31 -8.35
C PRO A 8 17.84 4.08 -7.03
N ALA A 9 17.71 3.38 -5.89
CA ALA A 9 18.00 3.74 -4.49
C ALA A 9 17.82 5.20 -3.98
N SER A 10 17.18 6.13 -4.70
CA SER A 10 17.20 7.57 -4.34
C SER A 10 16.25 8.51 -5.11
N SER A 11 15.31 8.02 -5.94
CA SER A 11 14.45 8.94 -6.73
C SER A 11 13.03 9.10 -6.18
N ASN A 12 12.78 10.24 -5.53
CA ASN A 12 11.60 10.60 -4.75
C ASN A 12 10.34 11.05 -5.53
N LEU A 13 10.14 10.69 -6.80
CA LEU A 13 8.89 11.08 -7.51
C LEU A 13 8.66 10.20 -8.75
N CYS A 14 7.56 9.45 -8.76
CA CYS A 14 7.19 8.58 -9.88
C CYS A 14 5.81 8.99 -10.41
N TYR A 15 5.77 9.73 -11.53
CA TYR A 15 4.53 9.97 -12.30
C TYR A 15 4.21 8.79 -13.22
N CYS A 16 4.54 7.57 -12.81
CA CYS A 16 4.43 6.41 -13.67
C CYS A 16 3.24 5.57 -13.24
N THR A 17 2.48 5.12 -14.23
CA THR A 17 1.41 4.12 -14.08
C THR A 17 1.91 2.80 -13.50
N TYR A 18 3.23 2.57 -13.46
CA TYR A 18 3.85 1.35 -12.98
C TYR A 18 5.21 1.59 -12.34
N SER A 19 5.41 1.09 -11.11
CA SER A 19 6.66 1.21 -10.34
C SER A 19 7.08 -0.14 -9.77
N ILE A 20 8.38 -0.46 -9.88
CA ILE A 20 9.00 -1.64 -9.25
C ILE A 20 10.16 -1.20 -8.36
N ALA A 21 10.19 -1.71 -7.13
CA ALA A 21 11.35 -1.63 -6.24
C ALA A 21 11.71 -3.03 -5.70
N LYS A 22 12.97 -3.41 -5.86
CA LYS A 22 13.46 -4.73 -5.47
C LYS A 22 14.88 -4.66 -4.92
N ASP A 23 15.17 -5.42 -3.87
CA ASP A 23 16.53 -5.63 -3.34
C ASP A 23 17.23 -4.31 -2.92
N ASN A 24 16.51 -3.39 -2.24
CA ASN A 24 17.08 -2.12 -1.72
C ASN A 24 17.15 -2.12 -0.19
N GLU A 25 18.07 -1.33 0.37
CA GLU A 25 18.03 -0.97 1.79
C GLU A 25 16.77 -0.10 2.04
N ASP A 26 16.68 1.05 1.37
CA ASP A 26 15.53 1.96 1.46
C ASP A 26 14.83 2.17 0.11
N CYS A 27 13.50 2.22 0.12
CA CYS A 27 12.70 2.65 -1.02
C CYS A 27 11.59 3.65 -0.65
N SER A 28 11.41 4.69 -1.48
CA SER A 28 10.30 5.63 -1.37
C SER A 28 9.62 5.83 -2.73
N ILE A 29 8.32 5.58 -2.81
CA ILE A 29 7.51 5.71 -4.02
C ILE A 29 6.42 6.75 -3.77
N PHE A 30 6.34 7.75 -4.65
CA PHE A 30 5.32 8.79 -4.60
C PHE A 30 4.61 8.87 -5.96
N VAL A 31 3.29 8.68 -5.94
CA VAL A 31 2.40 8.71 -7.10
C VAL A 31 1.29 9.72 -6.84
N LYS A 32 1.06 10.61 -7.81
CA LYS A 32 0.04 11.65 -7.73
C LYS A 32 -0.59 11.93 -9.09
N ASP A 33 -1.89 12.19 -9.11
CA ASP A 33 -2.63 12.67 -10.28
C ASP A 33 -2.52 11.72 -11.50
N ASN A 34 -2.80 10.42 -11.33
CA ASN A 34 -2.86 9.43 -12.43
C ASN A 34 -4.26 8.83 -12.57
N GLU A 35 -4.59 8.37 -13.78
CA GLU A 35 -5.77 7.51 -13.99
C GLU A 35 -5.52 6.16 -13.29
N ASP A 36 -4.52 5.40 -13.76
CA ASP A 36 -4.16 4.10 -13.17
C ASP A 36 -2.72 4.09 -12.63
N CYS A 37 -2.51 3.47 -11.47
CA CYS A 37 -1.17 3.13 -11.00
C CYS A 37 -1.05 1.72 -10.40
N SER A 38 0.14 1.13 -10.54
CA SER A 38 0.46 -0.20 -10.03
C SER A 38 1.88 -0.23 -9.48
N ILE A 39 2.02 -0.59 -8.20
CA ILE A 39 3.26 -0.52 -7.44
C ILE A 39 3.62 -1.92 -6.94
N TYR A 40 4.85 -2.36 -7.21
CA TYR A 40 5.38 -3.64 -6.75
C TYR A 40 6.68 -3.44 -5.97
N VAL A 41 6.67 -3.80 -4.69
CA VAL A 41 7.82 -3.68 -3.78
C VAL A 41 8.14 -5.05 -3.20
N LYS A 42 9.40 -5.48 -3.31
CA LYS A 42 9.83 -6.79 -2.85
C LYS A 42 11.25 -6.80 -2.29
N ASP A 43 11.51 -7.56 -1.23
CA ASP A 43 12.88 -7.79 -0.73
C ASP A 43 13.61 -6.48 -0.35
N ASN A 44 13.01 -5.58 0.42
CA ASN A 44 13.68 -4.35 0.91
C ASN A 44 13.72 -4.32 2.45
N GLU A 45 14.68 -3.62 3.05
CA GLU A 45 14.66 -3.40 4.51
C GLU A 45 13.50 -2.45 4.84
N ASP A 46 13.52 -1.26 4.24
CA ASP A 46 12.54 -0.20 4.50
C ASP A 46 11.81 0.22 3.21
N CYS A 47 10.48 0.34 3.28
CA CYS A 47 9.69 0.90 2.17
C CYS A 47 8.58 1.87 2.60
N SER A 48 8.46 2.97 1.84
CA SER A 48 7.40 3.97 2.01
C SER A 48 6.70 4.26 0.68
N ILE A 49 5.37 4.13 0.67
CA ILE A 49 4.54 4.32 -0.52
C ILE A 49 3.48 5.39 -0.23
N PHE A 50 3.41 6.41 -1.09
CA PHE A 50 2.44 7.49 -1.04
C PHE A 50 1.70 7.60 -2.36
N VAL A 51 0.38 7.39 -2.34
CA VAL A 51 -0.50 7.44 -3.51
C VAL A 51 -1.62 8.43 -3.23
N LYS A 52 -1.78 9.43 -4.11
CA LYS A 52 -2.77 10.49 -3.93
C LYS A 52 -3.46 10.89 -5.24
N ASP A 53 -4.76 11.19 -5.19
CA ASP A 53 -5.49 11.76 -6.32
C ASP A 53 -5.42 10.86 -7.58
N ASN A 54 -5.81 9.57 -7.49
CA ASN A 54 -5.86 8.66 -8.65
C ASN A 54 -7.24 8.03 -8.82
N GLU A 55 -7.60 7.60 -10.04
CA GLU A 55 -8.83 6.82 -10.23
C GLU A 55 -8.62 5.42 -9.64
N ASP A 56 -7.59 4.70 -10.11
CA ASP A 56 -7.29 3.33 -9.72
C ASP A 56 -5.86 3.17 -9.17
N CYS A 57 -5.72 2.46 -8.04
CA CYS A 57 -4.41 2.08 -7.52
C CYS A 57 -4.31 0.63 -7.03
N SER A 58 -3.21 -0.03 -7.39
CA SER A 58 -2.87 -1.38 -6.91
C SER A 58 -1.46 -1.41 -6.33
N ILE A 59 -1.34 -1.84 -5.08
CA ILE A 59 -0.09 -1.86 -4.33
C ILE A 59 0.18 -3.29 -3.85
N PHE A 60 1.35 -3.82 -4.20
CA PHE A 60 1.82 -5.12 -3.74
C PHE A 60 3.17 -4.97 -3.03
N VAL A 61 3.23 -5.35 -1.76
CA VAL A 61 4.43 -5.29 -0.91
C VAL A 61 4.69 -6.67 -0.33
N LYS A 62 5.91 -7.18 -0.48
CA LYS A 62 6.26 -8.54 -0.04
C LYS A 62 7.69 -8.68 0.46
N ASP A 63 7.92 -9.47 1.50
CA ASP A 63 9.26 -9.81 1.98
C ASP A 63 10.07 -8.55 2.37
N ASN A 64 9.49 -7.61 3.14
CA ASN A 64 10.22 -6.43 3.66
C ASN A 64 10.28 -6.45 5.18
N GLU A 65 11.29 -5.83 5.80
CA GLU A 65 11.33 -5.68 7.26
C GLU A 65 10.25 -4.68 7.69
N ASP A 66 10.31 -3.46 7.15
CA ASP A 66 9.41 -2.35 7.48
C ASP A 66 8.68 -1.80 6.26
N GLY A 67 7.36 -1.60 6.38
CA GLY A 67 6.53 -1.08 5.29
C GLY A 67 5.48 -0.07 5.71
N SER A 68 5.47 1.10 5.07
CA SER A 68 4.44 2.14 5.25
C SER A 68 3.72 2.48 3.96
N ILE A 69 2.38 2.42 3.98
CA ILE A 69 1.52 2.68 2.81
C ILE A 69 0.50 3.76 3.15
N PHE A 70 0.48 4.83 2.37
CA PHE A 70 -0.47 5.94 2.49
C PHE A 70 -1.22 6.11 1.17
N VAL A 71 -2.54 5.93 1.20
CA VAL A 71 -3.42 6.05 0.04
C VAL A 71 -4.52 7.06 0.36
N LYS A 72 -4.68 8.08 -0.49
CA LYS A 72 -5.62 9.17 -0.22
C LYS A 72 -6.29 9.72 -1.48
N ASP A 73 -7.57 10.07 -1.39
CA ASP A 73 -8.32 10.73 -2.47
C ASP A 73 -8.30 9.89 -3.77
N ASN A 74 -8.62 8.59 -3.71
CA ASN A 74 -8.72 7.72 -4.89
C ASN A 74 -10.11 7.11 -5.04
N GLU A 75 -10.55 6.82 -6.26
CA GLU A 75 -11.84 6.12 -6.47
C GLU A 75 -11.71 4.68 -5.97
N ASP A 76 -10.76 3.92 -6.52
CA ASP A 76 -10.55 2.50 -6.24
C ASP A 76 -9.12 2.21 -5.75
N GLY A 77 -9.01 1.44 -4.66
CA GLY A 77 -7.72 1.08 -4.08
C GLY A 77 -7.59 -0.38 -3.64
N SER A 78 -6.54 -1.06 -4.09
CA SER A 78 -6.21 -2.42 -3.66
C SER A 78 -4.80 -2.49 -3.06
N ILE A 79 -4.70 -2.99 -1.83
CA ILE A 79 -3.43 -3.12 -1.10
C ILE A 79 -3.22 -4.57 -0.69
N PHE A 80 -2.10 -5.16 -1.11
CA PHE A 80 -1.68 -6.52 -0.77
C PHE A 80 -0.32 -6.49 -0.07
N VAL A 81 -0.28 -6.91 1.19
CA VAL A 81 0.96 -6.98 1.98
C VAL A 81 1.17 -8.40 2.48
N LYS A 82 2.37 -8.95 2.29
CA LYS A 82 2.64 -10.35 2.61
C LYS A 82 4.06 -10.60 3.10
N ASP A 83 4.19 -11.38 4.15
CA ASP A 83 5.49 -11.83 4.68
C ASP A 83 6.43 -10.66 5.04
N ASN A 84 5.92 -9.60 5.69
CA ASN A 84 6.77 -8.53 6.26
C ASN A 84 6.84 -8.65 7.79
N GLU A 85 7.84 -8.05 8.43
CA GLU A 85 7.87 -7.97 9.90
C GLU A 85 6.82 -6.96 10.37
N ASP A 86 6.96 -5.69 9.97
CA ASP A 86 6.06 -4.62 10.36
C ASP A 86 5.38 -3.96 9.15
N CYS A 87 4.09 -3.62 9.32
CA CYS A 87 3.36 -2.87 8.30
C CYS A 87 2.36 -1.85 8.87
N SER A 88 2.43 -0.63 8.35
CA SER A 88 1.43 0.42 8.60
C SER A 88 0.70 0.81 7.33
N ILE A 89 -0.63 0.75 7.34
CA ILE A 89 -1.49 1.08 6.21
C ILE A 89 -2.47 2.19 6.62
N PHE A 90 -2.45 3.30 5.90
CA PHE A 90 -3.34 4.43 6.08
C PHE A 90 -4.11 4.70 4.80
N VAL A 91 -5.43 4.54 4.84
CA VAL A 91 -6.31 4.82 3.70
C VAL A 91 -7.38 5.83 4.10
N THR A 92 -7.46 6.94 3.37
CA THR A 92 -8.39 8.02 3.70
C THR A 92 -9.06 8.64 2.49
N ASP A 93 -10.34 8.96 2.62
CA ASP A 93 -11.09 9.73 1.61
C ASP A 93 -11.09 9.03 0.22
N ASN A 94 -11.26 7.71 0.20
CA ASN A 94 -11.43 6.93 -1.04
C ASN A 94 -12.89 6.49 -1.21
N GLU A 95 -13.34 6.13 -2.42
CA GLU A 95 -14.68 5.53 -2.59
C GLU A 95 -14.65 4.06 -2.14
N ASP A 96 -13.77 3.28 -2.74
CA ASP A 96 -13.64 1.84 -2.54
C ASP A 96 -12.22 1.44 -2.13
N CYS A 97 -12.10 0.51 -1.16
CA CYS A 97 -10.81 -0.05 -0.80
C CYS A 97 -10.84 -1.51 -0.34
N SER A 98 -9.94 -2.31 -0.92
CA SER A 98 -9.65 -3.68 -0.49
C SER A 98 -8.23 -3.80 0.06
N ILE A 99 -8.10 -4.32 1.28
CA ILE A 99 -6.82 -4.54 1.93
C ILE A 99 -6.67 -6.01 2.28
N PHE A 100 -5.59 -6.64 1.81
CA PHE A 100 -5.22 -8.01 2.14
C PHE A 100 -3.87 -8.02 2.82
N VAL A 101 -3.82 -8.53 4.04
CA VAL A 101 -2.60 -8.66 4.84
C VAL A 101 -2.42 -10.11 5.26
N LYS A 102 -1.21 -10.65 5.07
CA LYS A 102 -0.91 -12.04 5.42
C LYS A 102 0.52 -12.21 5.93
N GLY A 103 0.64 -12.85 7.10
CA GLY A 103 1.93 -13.26 7.65
C GLY A 103 2.79 -12.07 8.06
N ILE A 104 2.17 -11.11 8.75
CA ILE A 104 2.84 -9.94 9.33
C ILE A 104 2.98 -10.12 10.84
N GLU A 105 4.13 -9.72 11.42
CA GLU A 105 4.34 -9.77 12.86
C GLU A 105 3.56 -8.63 13.54
N ASP A 106 3.80 -7.36 13.20
CA ASP A 106 3.00 -6.25 13.70
C ASP A 106 2.35 -5.45 12.58
N SER A 107 1.02 -5.29 12.64
CA SER A 107 0.26 -4.53 11.65
C SER A 107 -0.62 -3.46 12.26
N SER A 108 -0.59 -2.27 11.66
CA SER A 108 -1.46 -1.15 12.00
C SER A 108 -2.22 -0.69 10.76
N ILE A 109 -3.55 -0.78 10.80
CA ILE A 109 -4.41 -0.31 9.72
C ILE A 109 -5.35 0.78 10.20
N PHE A 110 -5.32 1.91 9.51
CA PHE A 110 -6.21 3.03 9.71
C PHE A 110 -7.00 3.28 8.42
N VAL A 111 -8.32 3.17 8.50
CA VAL A 111 -9.23 3.46 7.37
C VAL A 111 -10.27 4.49 7.76
N LYS A 112 -10.42 5.56 6.99
CA LYS A 112 -11.39 6.61 7.31
C LYS A 112 -11.98 7.27 6.07
N GLY A 113 -13.29 7.55 6.11
CA GLY A 113 -13.93 8.29 5.04
C GLY A 113 -13.96 7.48 3.74
N ILE A 114 -14.17 6.17 3.87
CA ILE A 114 -14.36 5.26 2.73
C ILE A 114 -15.84 4.88 2.66
N GLU A 115 -16.39 4.83 1.44
CA GLU A 115 -17.78 4.41 1.20
C GLU A 115 -17.92 2.90 1.40
N ASP A 116 -17.09 2.11 0.73
CA ASP A 116 -17.06 0.66 0.85
C ASP A 116 -15.63 0.14 1.08
N SER A 117 -15.44 -0.66 2.13
CA SER A 117 -14.13 -1.22 2.45
C SER A 117 -14.18 -2.67 2.91
N SER A 118 -13.18 -3.43 2.45
CA SER A 118 -12.97 -4.83 2.82
C SER A 118 -11.54 -5.04 3.30
N ILE A 119 -11.38 -5.53 4.53
CA ILE A 119 -10.07 -5.90 5.08
C ILE A 119 -10.05 -7.40 5.31
N PHE A 120 -9.10 -8.09 4.70
CA PHE A 120 -8.78 -9.49 4.99
C PHE A 120 -7.41 -9.57 5.66
N MET A 121 -7.34 -10.21 6.82
CA MET A 121 -6.10 -10.39 7.57
C MET A 121 -5.89 -11.85 7.93
N LYS A 122 -4.71 -12.39 7.68
CA LYS A 122 -4.33 -13.74 8.10
C LYS A 122 -2.87 -13.80 8.54
N ASP A 123 -2.70 -13.51 9.81
CA ASP A 123 -1.45 -13.26 10.51
C ASP A 123 -1.55 -13.75 11.97
N ASP A 124 -0.41 -13.98 12.60
CA ASP A 124 -0.35 -14.54 13.96
C ASP A 124 0.11 -13.51 15.01
N GLY A 125 0.50 -12.30 14.61
CA GLY A 125 1.05 -11.27 15.51
C GLY A 125 0.10 -10.12 15.86
N ASN A 126 0.64 -8.97 16.31
CA ASN A 126 -0.19 -7.89 16.86
C ASN A 126 -0.89 -7.11 15.75
N ARG A 127 -2.12 -6.69 16.05
CA ARG A 127 -2.95 -5.94 15.11
C ARG A 127 -3.64 -4.77 15.77
N LEU A 128 -3.50 -3.62 15.16
CA LEU A 128 -4.30 -2.45 15.46
C LEU A 128 -5.13 -2.09 14.23
N ILE A 129 -6.46 -2.19 14.32
CA ILE A 129 -7.36 -1.80 13.23
C ILE A 129 -8.27 -0.68 13.73
N PHE A 130 -8.12 0.51 13.17
CA PHE A 130 -9.02 1.63 13.41
C PHE A 130 -9.77 1.96 12.14
N VAL A 131 -11.10 1.89 12.19
CA VAL A 131 -11.92 2.24 11.03
C VAL A 131 -13.10 3.14 11.37
N LYS A 132 -13.29 4.15 10.52
CA LYS A 132 -14.40 5.09 10.58
C LYS A 132 -15.09 5.16 9.21
N GLY A 133 -16.13 4.36 9.03
CA GLY A 133 -16.90 4.21 7.79
C GLY A 133 -17.72 2.91 7.79
N ILE A 134 -18.25 2.53 6.64
CA ILE A 134 -18.84 1.20 6.42
C ILE A 134 -17.69 0.25 6.05
N MET A 135 -17.55 -0.85 6.78
CA MET A 135 -16.46 -1.80 6.55
C MET A 135 -16.83 -3.24 6.89
N LYS A 136 -16.29 -4.17 6.09
CA LYS A 136 -16.25 -5.61 6.38
C LYS A 136 -14.82 -6.03 6.75
N ILE A 137 -14.63 -6.60 7.93
CA ILE A 137 -13.35 -7.21 8.35
C ILE A 137 -13.50 -8.72 8.32
N PHE A 138 -12.54 -9.40 7.71
CA PHE A 138 -12.39 -10.84 7.67
C PHE A 138 -11.03 -11.20 8.32
N CYS A 139 -11.07 -11.95 9.41
CA CYS A 139 -9.89 -12.48 10.10
C CYS A 139 -9.92 -14.02 10.09
#